data_AF-A0A8X7N457-F1
#
_entry.id   AF-A0A8X7N457-F1
#
_cell.length_a   1.000
_cell.length_b   1.000
_cell.length_c   1.000
_cell.angle_alpha   90.00
_cell.angle_beta   90.00
_cell.angle_gamma   90.00
#
_symmetry.space_group_name_H-M   'P 1'
#
loop_
_entity.id
_entity.type
_entity.pdbx_description
1 polymer ?
#
loop_
_entity_poly.entity_id
_entity_poly.type
_entity_poly.pdbx_seq_one_letter_code
_entity_poly.pdbx_strand_id
1 'polypeptide(L)'
;MAGSLSYCTLRASHVTIHPEIPISAKEATRASAKLVELDEMQGAIDELVLDLVRKAKDVEGLIATLPDGLQSEEDQTTELAALDNRIRTANADFKLALEEAESLQSQLTALLRNVQHQQQLTRLHLQRSLAAPPSQKPPLPSS
;
A
#
# COMPACT_ATOMS: atom_id res chain seq x y z
N MET A 1 24.56 0.37 -22.24
CA MET A 1 25.59 1.02 -23.10
C MET A 1 26.68 0.06 -23.56
N ALA A 2 27.40 -0.65 -22.68
CA ALA A 2 28.47 -1.58 -23.14
C ALA A 2 27.96 -2.65 -24.12
N GLY A 3 26.76 -3.19 -23.90
CA GLY A 3 26.15 -4.19 -24.78
C GLY A 3 25.83 -3.68 -26.20
N SER A 4 25.37 -2.43 -26.35
CA SER A 4 25.08 -1.84 -27.66
C SER A 4 26.35 -1.55 -28.46
N LEU A 5 27.42 -1.12 -27.78
CA LEU A 5 28.74 -0.94 -28.40
C LEU A 5 29.35 -2.27 -28.85
N SER A 6 29.25 -3.32 -28.02
CA SER A 6 29.67 -4.67 -28.41
C SER A 6 28.87 -5.22 -29.58
N TYR A 7 27.57 -4.92 -29.66
CA TYR A 7 26.73 -5.34 -30.78
C TYR A 7 27.17 -4.69 -32.09
N CYS A 8 27.33 -3.36 -32.11
CA CYS A 8 27.75 -2.64 -33.33
C CYS A 8 29.16 -3.03 -33.77
N THR A 9 30.10 -3.21 -32.83
CA THR A 9 31.50 -3.54 -33.17
C THR A 9 31.69 -4.97 -33.66
N LEU A 10 30.91 -5.93 -33.15
CA LEU A 10 31.05 -7.34 -33.52
C LEU A 10 30.23 -7.75 -34.74
N ARG A 11 29.21 -6.96 -35.12
CA ARG A 11 28.28 -7.30 -36.22
C ARG A 11 28.29 -6.35 -37.41
N ALA A 12 29.07 -5.27 -37.35
CA ALA A 12 29.20 -4.35 -38.47
C ALA A 12 29.75 -5.03 -39.73
N SER A 13 29.01 -4.90 -40.84
CA SER A 13 29.52 -5.28 -42.15
C SER A 13 30.51 -4.22 -42.68
N HIS A 14 31.53 -4.68 -43.41
CA HIS A 14 32.54 -3.80 -43.99
C HIS A 14 32.08 -3.33 -45.37
N VAL A 15 32.04 -2.01 -45.59
CA VAL A 15 31.76 -1.41 -46.90
C VAL A 15 33.08 -1.12 -47.62
N THR A 16 33.24 -1.62 -48.85
CA THR A 16 34.40 -1.30 -49.69
C THR A 16 34.30 0.11 -50.25
N ILE A 17 35.26 0.96 -49.91
CA ILE A 17 35.33 2.35 -50.41
C ILE A 17 35.99 2.39 -51.81
N HIS A 18 36.80 1.38 -52.16
CA HIS A 18 37.50 1.28 -53.44
C HIS A 18 37.35 -0.13 -54.05
N PRO A 19 37.02 -0.27 -55.34
CA PRO A 19 36.73 -1.57 -55.97
C PRO A 19 37.96 -2.46 -56.18
N GLU A 20 39.16 -1.89 -56.20
CA GLU A 20 40.41 -2.62 -56.53
C GLU A 20 41.12 -3.25 -55.33
N ILE A 21 40.68 -2.96 -54.10
CA ILE A 21 41.32 -3.47 -52.88
C ILE A 21 40.43 -4.55 -52.26
N PRO A 22 40.79 -5.84 -52.37
CA PRO A 22 40.01 -6.91 -51.75
C PRO A 22 40.16 -6.87 -50.23
N ILE A 23 39.04 -7.04 -49.51
CA ILE A 23 39.03 -7.13 -48.05
C ILE A 23 39.73 -8.42 -47.62
N SER A 24 40.66 -8.31 -46.66
CA SER A 24 41.38 -9.44 -46.09
C SER A 24 40.41 -10.45 -45.44
N ALA A 25 40.38 -11.67 -45.99
CA ALA A 25 39.56 -12.79 -45.50
C ALA A 25 39.87 -13.24 -44.05
N LYS A 26 40.89 -12.67 -43.38
CA LYS A 26 41.26 -13.02 -42.00
C LYS A 26 40.37 -12.36 -40.92
N GLU A 27 39.65 -11.29 -41.25
CA GLU A 27 38.65 -10.70 -40.34
C GLU A 27 37.26 -11.33 -40.56
N ALA A 28 36.99 -11.79 -41.79
CA ALA A 28 35.81 -12.56 -42.11
C ALA A 28 35.72 -13.86 -41.30
N THR A 29 36.81 -14.53 -40.94
CA THR A 29 36.75 -15.82 -40.20
C THR A 29 36.43 -15.69 -38.71
N ARG A 30 36.57 -14.52 -38.09
CA ARG A 30 36.12 -14.29 -36.70
C ARG A 30 34.65 -13.85 -36.61
N ALA A 31 34.12 -13.30 -37.72
CA ALA A 31 32.78 -12.72 -37.82
C ALA A 31 31.83 -13.44 -38.80
N SER A 32 32.26 -14.47 -39.53
CA SER A 32 31.52 -15.06 -40.66
C SER A 32 30.18 -15.73 -40.31
N ALA A 33 29.86 -15.93 -39.03
CA ALA A 33 28.59 -16.58 -38.68
C ALA A 33 27.42 -15.61 -38.48
N LYS A 34 27.66 -14.29 -38.28
CA LYS A 34 26.60 -13.34 -37.86
C LYS A 34 26.86 -11.86 -38.26
N LEU A 35 27.49 -11.61 -39.41
CA LEU A 35 27.48 -10.26 -39.98
C LEU A 35 26.06 -9.92 -40.44
N VAL A 36 25.64 -8.69 -40.18
CA VAL A 36 24.29 -8.19 -40.49
C VAL A 36 24.39 -7.27 -41.71
N GLU A 37 23.42 -7.38 -42.62
CA GLU A 37 23.33 -6.50 -43.79
C GLU A 37 23.16 -5.04 -43.35
N LEU A 38 23.63 -4.09 -44.16
CA LEU A 38 23.68 -2.67 -43.77
C LEU A 38 22.30 -2.11 -43.40
N ASP A 39 21.25 -2.53 -44.13
CA ASP A 39 19.86 -2.10 -43.89
C ASP A 39 19.31 -2.65 -42.56
N GLU A 40 19.57 -3.93 -42.28
CA GLU A 40 19.19 -4.57 -41.01
C GLU A 40 19.97 -3.98 -39.82
N MET A 41 21.25 -3.62 -40.03
CA MET A 41 22.09 -2.99 -39.02
C MET A 41 21.61 -1.57 -38.71
N GLN A 42 21.21 -0.80 -39.73
CA GLN A 42 20.66 0.54 -39.54
C GLN A 42 19.37 0.50 -38.72
N GLY A 43 18.46 -0.43 -39.04
CA GLY A 43 17.24 -0.65 -38.25
C GLY A 43 17.52 -1.06 -36.80
N ALA A 44 18.51 -1.93 -36.58
CA ALA A 44 18.92 -2.33 -35.23
C ALA A 44 19.56 -1.16 -34.44
N ILE A 45 20.32 -0.28 -35.10
CA ILE A 45 20.88 0.92 -34.47
C ILE A 45 19.74 1.87 -34.05
N ASP A 46 18.76 2.10 -34.92
CA ASP A 46 17.64 2.99 -34.62
C ASP A 46 16.80 2.47 -33.43
N GLU A 47 16.57 1.16 -33.36
CA GLU A 47 15.93 0.50 -32.20
C GLU A 47 16.76 0.70 -30.91
N LEU A 48 18.08 0.45 -30.96
CA LEU A 48 18.96 0.64 -29.82
C LEU A 48 19.00 2.09 -29.32
N VAL A 49 18.97 3.05 -30.24
CA VAL A 49 18.90 4.49 -29.90
C VAL A 49 17.56 4.83 -29.26
N LEU A 50 16.45 4.33 -29.82
CA LEU A 50 15.12 4.54 -29.27
C LEU A 50 14.99 3.97 -27.86
N ASP A 51 15.51 2.76 -27.64
CA ASP A 51 15.55 2.13 -26.32
C ASP A 51 16.41 2.92 -25.33
N LEU A 52 17.55 3.45 -25.77
CA LEU A 52 18.40 4.27 -24.93
C LEU A 52 17.71 5.58 -24.50
N VAL A 53 17.04 6.25 -25.45
CA VAL A 53 16.26 7.47 -25.18
C VAL A 53 15.09 7.16 -24.24
N ARG A 54 14.41 6.04 -24.46
CA ARG A 54 13.33 5.59 -23.58
C ARG A 54 13.85 5.33 -22.17
N LYS A 55 14.97 4.62 -22.02
CA LYS A 55 15.60 4.37 -20.73
C LYS A 55 16.09 5.64 -20.04
N ALA A 56 16.61 6.60 -20.79
CA ALA A 56 16.99 7.90 -20.24
C ALA A 56 15.76 8.62 -19.66
N LYS A 57 14.64 8.65 -20.40
CA LYS A 57 13.37 9.23 -19.92
C LYS A 57 12.78 8.47 -18.74
N ASP A 58 12.86 7.13 -18.74
CA ASP A 58 12.43 6.32 -17.61
C ASP A 58 13.23 6.69 -16.35
N VAL A 59 14.56 6.87 -16.49
CA VAL A 59 15.43 7.29 -15.39
C VAL A 59 15.11 8.71 -14.93
N GLU A 60 14.88 9.66 -15.84
CA GLU A 60 14.45 11.02 -15.49
C GLU A 60 13.12 11.00 -14.73
N GLY A 61 12.16 10.20 -15.18
CA GLY A 61 10.90 9.99 -14.48
C GLY A 61 11.11 9.40 -13.08
N LEU A 62 11.98 8.39 -12.94
CA LEU A 62 12.32 7.80 -11.65
C LEU A 62 12.98 8.81 -10.71
N ILE A 63 13.90 9.62 -11.23
CA ILE A 63 14.55 10.70 -10.46
C ILE A 63 13.51 11.72 -9.99
N ALA A 64 12.54 12.09 -10.83
CA ALA A 64 11.47 13.00 -10.45
C ALA A 64 10.49 12.41 -9.41
N THR A 65 10.39 11.08 -9.33
CA THR A 65 9.59 10.39 -8.29
C THR A 65 10.35 10.11 -7.00
N LEU A 66 11.66 10.40 -6.95
CA LEU A 66 12.39 10.28 -5.70
C LEU A 66 11.78 11.24 -4.69
N PRO A 67 11.56 10.79 -3.43
CA PRO A 67 11.07 11.69 -2.39
C PRO A 67 12.01 12.88 -2.25
N ASP A 68 11.42 14.08 -2.14
CA ASP A 68 12.15 15.34 -2.04
C ASP A 68 13.18 15.26 -0.91
N GLY A 69 14.45 15.30 -1.30
CA GLY A 69 15.57 15.33 -0.39
C GLY A 69 15.97 13.95 0.13
N LEU A 70 17.17 13.55 -0.26
CA LEU A 70 18.12 13.04 0.74
C LEU A 70 18.27 14.13 1.80
N GLN A 71 17.30 14.22 2.71
CA GLN A 71 17.44 14.93 3.97
C GLN A 71 18.78 14.54 4.58
N SER A 72 19.46 15.45 5.27
CA SER A 72 20.65 15.09 6.05
C SER A 72 20.29 13.90 6.94
N GLU A 73 21.22 12.97 7.18
CA GLU A 73 20.97 11.84 8.10
C GLU A 73 20.45 12.36 9.45
N GLU A 74 20.92 13.52 9.90
CA GLU A 74 20.45 14.21 11.09
C GLU A 74 18.95 14.55 10.99
N ASP A 75 18.51 15.18 9.90
CA ASP A 75 17.10 15.55 9.70
C ASP A 75 16.20 14.30 9.72
N GLN A 76 16.63 13.23 9.04
CA GLN A 76 15.89 11.95 9.01
C GLN A 76 15.77 11.35 10.41
N THR A 77 16.86 11.36 11.19
CA THR A 77 16.81 10.84 12.57
C THR A 77 15.88 11.66 13.47
N THR A 78 15.86 12.99 13.30
CA THR A 78 14.95 13.85 14.08
C THR A 78 13.49 13.64 13.68
N GLU A 79 13.21 13.49 12.39
CA GLU A 79 11.86 13.23 11.89
C GLU A 79 11.36 11.85 12.36
N LEU A 80 12.21 10.82 12.31
CA LEU A 80 11.90 9.50 12.84
C LEU A 80 11.63 9.52 14.34
N ALA A 81 12.45 10.24 15.12
CA ALA A 81 12.22 10.39 16.55
C ALA A 81 10.92 11.14 16.87
N ALA A 82 10.60 12.18 16.09
CA ALA A 82 9.34 12.90 16.21
C ALA A 82 8.14 12.00 15.86
N LEU A 83 8.25 11.19 14.81
CA LEU A 83 7.23 10.24 14.39
C LEU A 83 7.01 9.15 15.44
N ASP A 84 8.08 8.56 15.99
CA ASP A 84 7.99 7.57 17.06
C ASP A 84 7.28 8.14 18.29
N ASN A 85 7.63 9.37 18.69
CA ASN A 85 6.95 10.05 19.78
C ASN A 85 5.45 10.25 19.49
N ARG A 86 5.08 10.68 18.28
CA ARG A 86 3.67 10.83 17.87
C ARG A 86 2.91 9.51 17.89
N ILE A 87 3.54 8.43 17.44
CA ILE A 87 2.93 7.09 17.46
C ILE A 87 2.74 6.63 18.91
N ARG A 88 3.72 6.85 19.77
CA ARG A 88 3.61 6.50 21.19
C ARG A 88 2.49 7.25 21.90
N THR A 89 2.37 8.56 21.68
CA THR A 89 1.28 9.35 22.25
C THR A 89 -0.07 8.91 21.70
N ALA A 90 -0.19 8.75 20.38
CA ALA A 90 -1.44 8.31 19.76
C ALA A 90 -1.88 6.92 20.25
N ASN A 91 -0.93 5.99 20.45
CA ASN A 91 -1.23 4.67 21.00
C ASN A 91 -1.64 4.73 22.48
N ALA A 92 -1.07 5.64 23.27
CA ALA A 92 -1.48 5.84 24.66
C ALA A 92 -2.91 6.39 24.72
N ASP A 93 -3.21 7.42 23.92
CA ASP A 93 -4.55 8.01 23.83
C ASP A 93 -5.58 6.99 23.33
N PHE A 94 -5.20 6.16 22.35
CA PHE A 94 -6.05 5.09 21.85
C PHE A 94 -6.39 4.06 22.93
N LYS A 95 -5.42 3.67 23.77
CA LYS A 95 -5.66 2.73 24.88
C LYS A 95 -6.62 3.33 25.91
N LEU A 96 -6.44 4.60 26.28
CA LEU A 96 -7.33 5.29 27.20
C LEU A 96 -8.75 5.35 26.65
N ALA A 97 -8.91 5.76 25.40
CA ALA A 97 -10.21 5.81 24.74
C ALA A 97 -10.88 4.42 24.67
N LEU A 98 -10.09 3.37 24.47
CA LEU A 98 -10.59 1.99 24.45
C LEU A 98 -11.09 1.56 25.84
N GLU A 99 -10.31 1.80 26.89
CA GLU A 99 -10.70 1.50 28.28
C GLU A 99 -11.97 2.25 28.68
N GLU A 100 -12.08 3.53 28.31
CA GLU A 100 -13.29 4.33 28.53
C GLU A 100 -14.49 3.73 27.80
N ALA A 101 -14.34 3.38 26.52
CA ALA A 101 -15.40 2.77 25.72
C ALA A 101 -15.87 1.42 26.30
N GLU A 102 -14.94 0.57 26.73
CA GLU A 102 -15.24 -0.71 27.39
C GLU A 102 -15.98 -0.50 28.72
N SER A 103 -15.54 0.49 29.51
CA SER A 103 -16.19 0.83 30.78
C SER A 103 -17.64 1.30 30.55
N LEU A 104 -17.86 2.17 29.56
CA LEU A 104 -19.18 2.68 29.21
C LEU A 104 -20.08 1.57 28.67
N GLN A 105 -19.53 0.66 27.86
CA GLN A 105 -20.26 -0.52 27.37
C GLN A 105 -20.70 -1.41 28.53
N SER A 106 -19.83 -1.64 29.52
CA SER A 106 -20.16 -2.43 30.71
C SER A 106 -21.28 -1.76 31.54
N GLN A 107 -21.23 -0.44 31.71
CA GLN A 107 -22.25 0.32 32.43
C GLN A 107 -23.60 0.28 31.69
N LEU A 108 -23.58 0.47 30.37
CA LEU A 108 -24.78 0.44 29.54
C LEU A 108 -25.44 -0.93 29.55
N THR A 109 -24.66 -2.01 29.45
CA THR A 109 -25.21 -3.36 29.54
C THR A 109 -25.78 -3.67 30.92
N ALA A 110 -25.17 -3.17 32.01
CA ALA A 110 -25.73 -3.29 33.35
C ALA A 110 -27.05 -2.52 33.51
N LEU A 111 -27.14 -1.28 33.00
CA LEU A 111 -28.36 -0.50 33.00
C LEU A 111 -29.48 -1.18 32.21
N LEU A 112 -29.19 -1.70 31.02
CA LEU A 112 -30.16 -2.44 30.21
C LEU A 112 -30.71 -3.66 30.94
N ARG A 113 -29.84 -4.43 31.62
CA ARG A 113 -30.26 -5.58 32.44
C ARG A 113 -31.17 -5.14 33.59
N ASN A 114 -30.84 -4.05 34.28
CA ASN A 114 -31.64 -3.52 35.38
C ASN A 114 -33.02 -3.05 34.90
N VAL A 115 -33.09 -2.33 33.78
CA VAL A 115 -34.36 -1.87 33.18
C VAL A 115 -35.20 -3.07 32.77
N GLN A 116 -34.60 -4.08 32.12
CA GLN A 116 -35.29 -5.31 31.75
C GLN A 116 -35.84 -6.05 32.99
N HIS A 117 -35.05 -6.15 34.05
CA HIS A 117 -35.48 -6.78 35.29
C HIS A 117 -36.65 -6.03 35.95
N GLN A 118 -36.57 -4.70 36.02
CA GLN A 118 -37.66 -3.87 36.54
C GLN A 118 -38.94 -4.05 35.72
N GLN A 119 -38.86 -4.03 34.40
CA GLN A 119 -40.01 -4.24 33.53
C GLN A 119 -40.66 -5.62 33.74
N GLN A 120 -39.86 -6.67 33.94
CA GLN A 120 -40.37 -8.01 34.26
C GLN A 120 -41.10 -8.02 35.61
N LEU A 121 -40.52 -7.41 36.65
CA LEU A 121 -41.18 -7.30 37.95
C LEU A 121 -42.49 -6.53 37.87
N THR A 122 -42.50 -5.38 37.20
CA THR A 122 -43.72 -4.59 37.02
C THR A 122 -44.80 -5.39 36.28
N ARG A 123 -44.43 -6.14 35.23
CA ARG A 123 -45.37 -7.03 34.53
C ARG A 123 -45.96 -8.10 35.45
N LEU A 124 -45.14 -8.73 36.27
CA LEU A 124 -45.61 -9.74 37.24
C LEU A 124 -46.52 -9.12 38.32
N HIS A 125 -46.19 -7.93 38.83
CA HIS A 125 -47.04 -7.20 39.77
C HIS A 125 -48.40 -6.86 39.16
N LEU A 126 -48.42 -6.37 37.91
CA LEU A 126 -49.66 -6.07 37.20
C LEU A 126 -50.50 -7.33 36.96
N GLN A 127 -49.88 -8.43 36.49
CA GLN A 127 -50.56 -9.71 36.33
C GLN A 127 -51.17 -10.21 37.65
N ARG A 128 -50.43 -10.11 38.76
CA ARG A 128 -50.91 -10.50 40.09
C ARG A 128 -52.07 -9.61 40.56
N SER A 129 -52.01 -8.30 40.31
CA SER A 129 -53.09 -7.37 40.67
C SER A 129 -54.38 -7.60 39.88
N LEU A 130 -54.25 -8.01 38.62
CA LEU A 130 -55.39 -8.37 37.75
C LEU A 130 -55.98 -9.74 38.12
N ALA A 131 -55.17 -10.66 38.65
CA ALA A 131 -55.60 -11.99 39.07
C ALA A 131 -56.20 -12.04 40.51
N ALA A 132 -56.08 -10.97 41.29
CA ALA A 132 -56.64 -10.91 42.63
C ALA A 132 -58.17 -10.66 42.57
N PRO A 133 -59.03 -11.53 43.13
CA PRO A 133 -60.46 -11.29 43.18
C PRO A 133 -60.77 -10.10 44.12
N PRO A 134 -61.88 -9.37 43.93
CA PRO A 134 -62.25 -8.25 44.79
C PRO A 134 -62.47 -8.75 46.22
N SER A 135 -61.51 -8.48 47.10
CA SER A 135 -61.62 -8.79 48.52
C SER A 135 -62.77 -7.97 49.12
N GLN A 136 -63.67 -8.73 49.72
CA GLN A 136 -64.90 -8.34 50.40
C GLN A 136 -64.75 -7.09 51.28
N LYS A 137 -65.74 -6.20 51.19
CA LYS A 137 -65.97 -5.12 52.16
C LYS A 137 -65.96 -5.68 53.59
N PRO A 138 -65.25 -5.04 54.54
CA PRO A 138 -65.34 -5.43 55.94
C PRO A 138 -66.76 -5.14 56.47
N PRO A 139 -67.32 -6.00 57.36
CA PRO A 139 -68.66 -5.78 57.90
C PRO A 139 -68.67 -4.56 58.82
N LEU A 140 -69.70 -3.73 58.65
CA LEU A 140 -70.00 -2.58 59.50
C LEU A 140 -70.21 -3.04 60.96
N PRO A 141 -69.71 -2.31 61.96
CA PRO A 141 -70.00 -2.60 63.36
C PRO A 141 -71.47 -2.29 63.65
N SER A 142 -72.20 -3.31 64.11
CA SER A 142 -73.57 -3.22 64.61
C SER A 142 -73.66 -2.29 65.84
N SER A 143 -74.52 -1.26 65.77
CA SER A 143 -75.06 -0.54 66.93
C SER A 143 -76.41 -1.11 67.33
#